data_AF-A0A1I6IPR1-F1
#
_entry.id   AF-A0A1I6IPR1-F1
#
_cell.length_a   1.000
_cell.length_b   1.000
_cell.length_c   1.000
_cell.angle_alpha   90.00
_cell.angle_beta   90.00
_cell.angle_gamma   90.00
#
_symmetry.space_group_name_H-M   'P 1'
#
loop_
_entity.id
_entity.type
_entity.pdbx_description
1 polymer ?
#
loop_
_entity_poly.entity_id
_entity_poly.type
_entity_poly.pdbx_seq_one_letter_code
_entity_poly.pdbx_strand_id
1 'polypeptide(L)'
;MELKEQIIEATIEEFNEKGLKFTMDQLAKRMGISKKTLYSVFSDKESLFLEAIDTCFSEIKRSEKEIFEDDKLDTMEKIRKIIIVLPKRYQAIDFRQLYQLEEKFPKMFRKIEARLETDWEPTIQLIEQAIREGKIRRIEIPVLQTMISSTIEAFIKTNVLIKNDISYTNALEEMICIILDGIRVKSSET
;
A
#
# COMPACT_ATOMS: atom_id res chain seq x y z
N MET A 1 -22.41 -2.56 8.94
CA MET A 1 -21.46 -1.77 8.13
C MET A 1 -21.96 -0.34 8.16
N GLU A 2 -21.14 0.58 8.64
CA GLU A 2 -21.52 1.99 8.70
C GLU A 2 -21.64 2.56 7.29
N LEU A 3 -22.47 3.61 7.11
CA LEU A 3 -22.66 4.24 5.80
C LEU A 3 -21.32 4.72 5.19
N LYS A 4 -20.40 5.19 6.03
CA LYS A 4 -19.07 5.61 5.62
C LYS A 4 -18.28 4.47 4.96
N GLU A 5 -18.31 3.28 5.55
CA GLU A 5 -17.64 2.08 5.02
C GLU A 5 -18.26 1.65 3.68
N GLN A 6 -19.60 1.67 3.59
CA GLN A 6 -20.32 1.39 2.35
C GLN A 6 -19.92 2.36 1.22
N ILE A 7 -19.74 3.65 1.53
CA ILE A 7 -19.29 4.63 0.55
C ILE A 7 -17.86 4.33 0.10
N ILE A 8 -16.96 3.98 1.01
CA ILE A 8 -15.57 3.63 0.66
C ILE A 8 -15.52 2.38 -0.23
N GLU A 9 -16.31 1.35 0.08
CA GLU A 9 -16.38 0.14 -0.75
C GLU A 9 -16.91 0.44 -2.16
N ALA A 10 -18.01 1.17 -2.27
CA ALA A 10 -18.54 1.59 -3.57
C ALA A 10 -17.57 2.50 -4.34
N THR A 11 -16.73 3.26 -3.63
CA THR A 11 -15.67 4.09 -4.22
C THR A 11 -14.56 3.25 -4.83
N ILE A 12 -14.16 2.16 -4.17
CA ILE A 12 -13.18 1.21 -4.69
C ILE A 12 -13.67 0.60 -6.01
N GLU A 13 -14.94 0.21 -6.07
CA GLU A 13 -15.54 -0.33 -7.29
C GLU A 13 -15.59 0.70 -8.43
N GLU A 14 -16.08 1.91 -8.16
CA GLU A 14 -16.10 3.00 -9.16
C GLU A 14 -14.69 3.37 -9.63
N PHE A 15 -13.71 3.37 -8.73
CA PHE A 15 -12.32 3.63 -9.05
C PHE A 15 -11.76 2.54 -9.97
N ASN A 16 -12.04 1.27 -9.72
CA ASN A 16 -11.54 0.18 -10.58
C ASN A 16 -12.08 0.25 -12.00
N GLU A 17 -13.36 0.61 -12.16
CA GLU A 17 -13.99 0.70 -13.47
C GLU A 17 -13.61 1.95 -14.26
N LYS A 18 -13.43 3.09 -13.58
CA LYS A 18 -13.33 4.42 -14.23
C LYS A 18 -12.06 5.20 -13.88
N GLY A 19 -11.21 4.65 -13.01
CA GLY A 19 -10.05 5.31 -12.44
C GLY A 19 -10.41 6.62 -11.73
N LEU A 20 -9.50 7.57 -11.78
CA LEU A 20 -9.69 8.90 -11.19
C LEU A 20 -10.81 9.74 -11.84
N LYS A 21 -11.49 9.26 -12.90
CA LYS A 21 -12.47 10.04 -13.68
C LYS A 21 -13.92 9.96 -13.16
N PHE A 22 -14.26 9.04 -12.25
CA PHE A 22 -15.64 8.93 -11.76
C PHE A 22 -16.11 10.20 -11.04
N THR A 23 -17.42 10.42 -10.92
CA THR A 23 -18.00 11.56 -10.20
C THR A 23 -18.75 11.12 -8.94
N MET A 24 -18.87 12.01 -7.95
CA MET A 24 -19.68 11.78 -6.75
C MET A 24 -21.15 11.44 -7.10
N ASP A 25 -21.66 12.00 -8.20
CA ASP A 25 -23.00 11.67 -8.72
C ASP A 25 -23.12 10.23 -9.19
N GLN A 26 -22.09 9.72 -9.90
CA GLN A 26 -22.04 8.32 -10.33
C GLN A 26 -21.97 7.38 -9.13
N LEU A 27 -21.19 7.76 -8.11
CA LEU A 27 -21.09 7.01 -6.85
C LEU A 27 -22.43 6.96 -6.11
N ALA A 28 -23.10 8.11 -5.93
CA ALA A 28 -24.42 8.16 -5.30
C ALA A 28 -25.44 7.30 -6.05
N LYS A 29 -25.42 7.35 -7.39
CA LYS A 29 -26.27 6.52 -8.24
C LYS A 29 -25.99 5.02 -8.09
N ARG A 30 -24.72 4.60 -8.04
CA ARG A 30 -24.33 3.20 -7.79
C ARG A 30 -24.89 2.71 -6.46
N MET A 31 -24.75 3.52 -5.42
CA MET A 31 -25.19 3.18 -4.07
C MET A 31 -26.72 3.26 -3.89
N GLY A 32 -27.47 3.82 -4.84
CA GLY A 32 -28.91 4.04 -4.69
C GLY A 32 -29.26 5.08 -3.61
N ILE A 33 -28.32 5.97 -3.25
CA ILE A 33 -28.53 7.02 -2.25
C ILE A 33 -28.68 8.40 -2.89
N SER A 34 -29.28 9.34 -2.16
CA SER A 34 -29.38 10.72 -2.64
C SER A 34 -28.00 11.39 -2.65
N LYS A 35 -27.78 12.34 -3.58
CA LYS A 35 -26.58 13.20 -3.56
C LYS A 35 -26.41 13.86 -2.19
N LYS A 36 -27.50 14.40 -1.63
CA LYS A 36 -27.50 15.03 -0.30
C LYS A 36 -26.98 14.10 0.80
N THR A 37 -27.33 12.82 0.74
CA THR A 37 -26.84 11.79 1.67
C THR A 37 -25.33 11.60 1.51
N LEU A 38 -24.83 11.40 0.29
CA LEU A 38 -23.40 11.25 0.04
C LEU A 38 -22.60 12.50 0.50
N TYR A 39 -23.07 13.69 0.12
CA TYR A 39 -22.43 14.96 0.45
C TYR A 39 -22.49 15.32 1.95
N SER A 40 -23.42 14.73 2.71
CA SER A 40 -23.44 14.86 4.17
C SER A 40 -22.34 14.06 4.88
N VAL A 41 -21.77 13.05 4.20
CA VAL A 41 -20.65 12.25 4.72
C VAL A 41 -19.32 12.76 4.16
N PHE A 42 -19.26 13.07 2.85
CA PHE A 42 -18.06 13.55 2.18
C PHE A 42 -18.36 14.80 1.36
N SER A 43 -17.74 15.93 1.69
CA SER A 43 -17.98 17.22 1.04
C SER A 43 -17.65 17.21 -0.45
N ASP A 44 -16.67 16.42 -0.84
CA ASP A 44 -16.14 16.34 -2.19
C ASP A 44 -15.35 15.04 -2.41
N LYS A 45 -14.95 14.81 -3.67
CA LYS A 45 -14.17 13.64 -4.05
C LYS A 45 -12.79 13.61 -3.36
N GLU A 46 -12.21 14.78 -3.05
CA GLU A 46 -10.91 14.85 -2.41
C GLU A 46 -10.96 14.31 -0.97
N SER A 47 -11.94 14.75 -0.19
CA SER A 47 -12.20 14.28 1.18
C SER A 47 -12.47 12.77 1.25
N LEU A 48 -13.24 12.23 0.30
CA LEU A 48 -13.54 10.81 0.19
C LEU A 48 -12.27 9.97 -0.03
N PHE A 49 -11.41 10.37 -0.97
CA PHE A 49 -10.17 9.65 -1.21
C PHE A 49 -9.17 9.79 -0.06
N LEU A 50 -9.07 10.98 0.56
CA LEU A 50 -8.19 11.17 1.72
C LEU A 50 -8.59 10.24 2.88
N GLU A 51 -9.88 10.01 3.07
CA GLU A 51 -10.40 9.05 4.03
C GLU A 51 -10.13 7.60 3.61
N ALA A 52 -10.33 7.27 2.33
CA ALA A 52 -10.04 5.94 1.81
C ALA A 52 -8.55 5.56 1.98
N ILE A 53 -7.64 6.54 1.80
CA ILE A 53 -6.21 6.39 2.06
C ILE A 53 -5.96 6.11 3.55
N ASP A 54 -6.53 6.89 4.47
CA ASP A 54 -6.36 6.65 5.91
C ASP A 54 -6.89 5.29 6.34
N THR A 55 -8.04 4.89 5.81
CA THR A 55 -8.65 3.59 6.08
C THR A 55 -7.75 2.46 5.57
N CYS A 56 -7.22 2.59 4.36
CA CYS A 56 -6.28 1.63 3.77
C CYS A 56 -5.03 1.44 4.63
N PHE A 57 -4.35 2.55 4.99
CA PHE A 57 -3.15 2.46 5.81
C PHE A 57 -3.41 1.96 7.23
N SER A 58 -4.56 2.29 7.82
CA SER A 58 -4.96 1.75 9.13
C SER A 58 -5.14 0.23 9.09
N GLU A 59 -5.66 -0.31 7.99
CA GLU A 59 -5.79 -1.75 7.80
C GLU A 59 -4.49 -2.45 7.45
N ILE A 60 -3.62 -1.79 6.68
CA ILE A 60 -2.24 -2.24 6.48
C ILE A 60 -1.59 -2.40 7.85
N LYS A 61 -1.65 -1.38 8.72
CA LYS A 61 -1.10 -1.46 10.09
C LYS A 61 -1.72 -2.59 10.94
N ARG A 62 -3.02 -2.84 10.81
CA ARG A 62 -3.65 -3.99 11.47
C ARG A 62 -3.09 -5.32 10.94
N SER A 63 -2.93 -5.44 9.62
CA SER A 63 -2.40 -6.64 8.98
C SER A 63 -0.92 -6.87 9.32
N GLU A 64 -0.12 -5.79 9.36
CA GLU A 64 1.28 -5.82 9.83
C GLU A 64 1.37 -6.35 11.26
N LYS A 65 0.48 -5.88 12.15
CA LYS A 65 0.43 -6.35 13.54
C LYS A 65 0.09 -7.83 13.63
N GLU A 66 -0.90 -8.30 12.87
CA GLU A 66 -1.26 -9.72 12.80
C GLU A 66 -0.09 -10.59 12.33
N ILE A 67 0.69 -10.13 11.34
CA ILE A 67 1.90 -10.81 10.86
C ILE A 67 2.99 -10.81 11.92
N PHE A 68 3.17 -9.70 12.62
CA PHE A 68 4.18 -9.56 13.67
C PHE A 68 3.93 -10.54 14.83
N GLU A 69 2.66 -10.72 15.21
CA GLU A 69 2.21 -11.60 16.29
C GLU A 69 2.10 -13.09 15.88
N ASP A 70 2.30 -13.44 14.60
CA ASP A 70 2.23 -14.83 14.14
C ASP A 70 3.53 -15.60 14.45
N ASP A 71 3.48 -16.44 15.49
CA ASP A 71 4.60 -17.29 15.93
C ASP A 71 4.98 -18.39 14.93
N LYS A 72 4.17 -18.64 13.90
CA LYS A 72 4.48 -19.64 12.86
C LYS A 72 5.43 -19.10 11.80
N LEU A 73 5.64 -17.79 11.74
CA LEU A 73 6.48 -17.13 10.76
C LEU A 73 7.86 -16.84 11.34
N ASP A 74 8.90 -17.15 10.59
CA ASP A 74 10.24 -16.72 10.93
C ASP A 74 10.46 -15.22 10.66
N THR A 75 11.56 -14.66 11.17
CA THR A 75 11.91 -13.24 11.02
C THR A 75 11.96 -12.78 9.55
N MET A 76 12.45 -13.61 8.63
CA MET A 76 12.53 -13.26 7.20
C MET A 76 11.15 -13.30 6.54
N GLU A 77 10.32 -14.27 6.90
CA GLU A 77 8.94 -14.37 6.44
C GLU A 77 8.11 -13.18 6.93
N LYS A 78 8.28 -12.77 8.20
CA LYS A 78 7.65 -11.57 8.75
C LYS A 78 8.05 -10.32 8.00
N ILE A 79 9.35 -10.10 7.78
CA ILE A 79 9.86 -8.95 7.00
C ILE A 79 9.25 -8.94 5.60
N ARG A 80 9.31 -10.06 4.88
CA ARG A 80 8.75 -10.16 3.51
C ARG A 80 7.29 -9.77 3.52
N LYS A 81 6.48 -10.41 4.37
CA LYS A 81 5.03 -10.22 4.41
C LYS A 81 4.65 -8.79 4.83
N ILE A 82 5.31 -8.21 5.82
CA ILE A 82 5.05 -6.84 6.28
C ILE A 82 5.27 -5.84 5.16
N ILE A 83 6.39 -5.94 4.42
CA ILE A 83 6.72 -4.95 3.38
C ILE A 83 5.71 -4.93 2.23
N ILE A 84 5.10 -6.08 1.90
CA ILE A 84 4.18 -6.21 0.76
C ILE A 84 2.71 -6.37 1.19
N VAL A 85 2.39 -6.25 2.48
CA VAL A 85 1.04 -6.56 2.96
C VAL A 85 0.04 -5.58 2.37
N LEU A 86 -1.01 -6.14 1.77
CA LEU A 86 -2.13 -5.38 1.24
C LEU A 86 -3.44 -6.03 1.72
N PRO A 87 -4.31 -5.32 2.44
CA PRO A 87 -5.55 -5.91 2.95
C PRO A 87 -6.43 -6.38 1.80
N LYS A 88 -7.16 -7.48 2.01
CA LYS A 88 -7.89 -8.21 0.96
C LYS A 88 -8.79 -7.31 0.10
N ARG A 89 -9.52 -6.36 0.70
CA ARG A 89 -10.39 -5.44 -0.06
C ARG A 89 -9.63 -4.50 -0.99
N TYR A 90 -8.39 -4.16 -0.66
CA TYR A 90 -7.52 -3.31 -1.48
C TYR A 90 -6.75 -4.10 -2.54
N GLN A 91 -6.63 -5.43 -2.43
CA GLN A 91 -6.03 -6.27 -3.48
C GLN A 91 -6.82 -6.22 -4.79
N ALA A 92 -8.12 -5.90 -4.73
CA ALA A 92 -8.94 -5.69 -5.91
C ALA A 92 -8.67 -4.35 -6.62
N ILE A 93 -7.93 -3.42 -5.98
CA ILE A 93 -7.65 -2.11 -6.57
C ILE A 93 -6.55 -2.21 -7.62
N ASP A 94 -6.82 -1.69 -8.81
CA ASP A 94 -5.77 -1.46 -9.79
C ASP A 94 -4.99 -0.18 -9.48
N PHE A 95 -4.02 -0.27 -8.57
CA PHE A 95 -3.16 0.84 -8.16
C PHE A 95 -2.38 1.46 -9.32
N ARG A 96 -2.21 0.75 -10.45
CA ARG A 96 -1.55 1.28 -11.64
C ARG A 96 -2.32 2.47 -12.22
N GLN A 97 -3.63 2.57 -11.96
CA GLN A 97 -4.46 3.70 -12.39
C GLN A 97 -4.18 5.00 -11.62
N LEU A 98 -3.31 4.97 -10.60
CA LEU A 98 -2.92 6.15 -9.81
C LEU A 98 -1.76 6.96 -10.43
N TYR A 99 -1.24 6.60 -11.60
CA TYR A 99 -0.12 7.32 -12.25
C TYR A 99 -0.37 8.81 -12.56
N GLN A 100 -1.62 9.29 -12.46
CA GLN A 100 -1.98 10.71 -12.60
C GLN A 100 -2.38 11.36 -11.28
N LEU A 101 -2.20 10.67 -10.15
CA LEU A 101 -2.66 11.12 -8.84
C LEU A 101 -1.92 12.38 -8.39
N GLU A 102 -0.60 12.44 -8.59
CA GLU A 102 0.23 13.60 -8.23
C GLU A 102 -0.22 14.87 -8.98
N GLU A 103 -0.46 14.77 -10.29
CA GLU A 103 -0.90 15.87 -11.13
C GLU A 103 -2.30 16.37 -10.77
N LYS A 104 -3.25 15.44 -10.57
CA LYS A 104 -4.68 15.76 -10.39
C LYS A 104 -5.08 16.04 -8.95
N PHE A 105 -4.43 15.38 -8.00
CA PHE A 105 -4.76 15.40 -6.58
C PHE A 105 -3.48 15.41 -5.71
N PRO A 106 -2.67 16.49 -5.78
CA PRO A 106 -1.35 16.55 -5.15
C PRO A 106 -1.39 16.43 -3.62
N LYS A 107 -2.53 16.71 -2.97
CA LYS A 107 -2.69 16.47 -1.52
C LYS A 107 -2.82 14.99 -1.18
N MET A 108 -3.51 14.22 -2.01
CA MET A 108 -3.63 12.77 -1.83
C MET A 108 -2.29 12.08 -2.01
N PHE A 109 -1.56 12.48 -3.06
CA PHE A 109 -0.24 11.92 -3.34
C PHE A 109 0.72 12.18 -2.18
N ARG A 110 0.80 13.42 -1.69
CA ARG A 110 1.60 13.78 -0.49
C ARG A 110 1.23 12.99 0.76
N LYS A 111 -0.05 12.63 0.90
CA LYS A 111 -0.51 11.80 2.03
C LYS A 111 -0.02 10.36 1.90
N ILE A 112 0.01 9.81 0.68
CA ILE A 112 0.59 8.49 0.42
C ILE A 112 2.09 8.52 0.68
N GLU A 113 2.82 9.50 0.14
CA GLU A 113 4.26 9.68 0.39
C GLU A 113 4.56 9.71 1.89
N ALA A 114 3.87 10.57 2.65
CA ALA A 114 4.05 10.65 4.10
C ALA A 114 3.81 9.30 4.79
N ARG A 115 2.76 8.56 4.40
CA ARG A 115 2.45 7.25 4.97
C ARG A 115 3.48 6.16 4.63
N LEU A 116 4.16 6.26 3.48
CA LEU A 116 5.25 5.34 3.09
C LEU A 116 6.57 5.62 3.83
N GLU A 117 6.74 6.83 4.37
CA GLU A 117 7.94 7.25 5.10
C GLU A 117 7.80 7.10 6.62
N THR A 118 6.59 7.06 7.17
CA THR A 118 6.35 6.94 8.61
C THR A 118 6.18 5.49 9.10
N ASP A 119 6.25 5.30 10.42
CA ASP A 119 5.91 4.05 11.12
C ASP A 119 6.76 2.82 10.73
N TRP A 120 8.03 3.04 10.36
CA TRP A 120 9.00 1.99 10.02
C TRP A 120 9.61 1.27 11.22
N GLU A 121 9.47 1.83 12.44
CA GLU A 121 10.14 1.33 13.65
C GLU A 121 9.95 -0.18 13.89
N PRO A 122 8.74 -0.78 13.79
CA PRO A 122 8.58 -2.23 13.97
C PRO A 122 9.32 -3.05 12.91
N THR A 123 9.30 -2.61 11.65
CA THR A 123 9.98 -3.27 10.53
C THR A 123 11.50 -3.17 10.69
N ILE A 124 12.00 -2.01 11.14
CA ILE A 124 13.41 -1.80 11.45
C ILE A 124 13.87 -2.78 12.54
N GLN A 125 13.11 -2.93 13.62
CA GLN A 125 13.43 -3.86 14.69
C GLN A 125 13.51 -5.32 14.22
N LEU A 126 12.63 -5.74 13.29
CA LEU A 126 12.71 -7.06 12.66
C LEU A 126 13.96 -7.21 11.80
N ILE A 127 14.32 -6.19 11.01
CA ILE A 127 15.54 -6.21 10.19
C ILE A 127 16.78 -6.31 11.08
N GLU A 128 16.84 -5.53 12.15
CA GLU A 128 17.94 -5.61 13.13
C GLU A 128 18.01 -6.97 13.82
N GLN A 129 16.85 -7.57 14.16
CA GLN A 129 16.78 -8.93 14.68
C GLN A 129 17.35 -9.93 13.66
N ALA A 130 16.94 -9.86 12.40
CA ALA A 130 17.45 -10.73 11.34
C ALA A 130 18.95 -10.54 11.09
N ILE A 131 19.51 -9.34 11.31
CA ILE A 131 20.95 -9.09 11.30
C ILE A 131 21.63 -9.80 12.48
N ARG A 132 21.10 -9.67 13.70
CA ARG A 132 21.63 -10.34 14.90
C ARG A 132 21.57 -11.87 14.79
N GLU A 133 20.52 -12.40 14.17
CA GLU A 133 20.35 -13.83 13.89
C GLU A 133 21.24 -14.35 12.75
N GLY A 134 21.98 -13.48 12.06
CA GLY A 134 22.82 -13.85 10.92
C GLY A 134 22.04 -14.25 9.67
N LYS A 135 20.75 -13.87 9.57
CA LYS A 135 19.91 -14.12 8.38
C LYS A 135 20.09 -13.03 7.32
N ILE A 136 20.29 -11.78 7.76
CA ILE A 136 20.58 -10.61 6.92
C ILE A 136 22.02 -10.16 7.18
N ARG A 137 22.77 -9.86 6.12
CA ARG A 137 24.13 -9.30 6.26
C ARG A 137 24.06 -7.89 6.84
N ARG A 138 25.17 -7.36 7.35
CA ARG A 138 25.22 -5.95 7.77
C ARG A 138 24.90 -5.03 6.58
N ILE A 139 23.92 -4.15 6.76
CA ILE A 139 23.44 -3.17 5.78
C ILE A 139 23.16 -1.83 6.48
N GLU A 140 23.09 -0.76 5.69
CA GLU A 140 22.60 0.53 6.14
C GLU A 140 21.08 0.56 6.01
N ILE A 141 20.36 0.46 7.14
CA ILE A 141 18.89 0.40 7.17
C ILE A 141 18.23 1.60 6.48
N PRO A 142 18.70 2.85 6.63
CA PRO A 142 18.11 3.99 5.90
C PRO A 142 18.17 3.84 4.38
N VAL A 143 19.19 3.16 3.84
CA VAL A 143 19.30 2.89 2.40
C VAL A 143 18.23 1.88 1.99
N LEU A 144 18.05 0.80 2.75
CA LEU A 144 17.01 -0.20 2.50
C LEU A 144 15.60 0.41 2.54
N GLN A 145 15.31 1.21 3.58
CA GLN A 145 14.05 1.92 3.72
C GLN A 145 13.78 2.83 2.50
N THR A 146 14.77 3.64 2.12
CA THR A 146 14.66 4.53 0.96
C THR A 146 14.41 3.73 -0.33
N MET A 147 15.13 2.64 -0.55
CA MET A 147 14.93 1.79 -1.73
C MET A 147 13.51 1.24 -1.80
N ILE A 148 12.96 0.77 -0.68
CA ILE A 148 11.60 0.21 -0.64
C ILE A 148 10.57 1.31 -0.87
N SER A 149 10.59 2.38 -0.07
CA SER A 149 9.59 3.46 -0.15
C SER A 149 9.60 4.15 -1.51
N SER A 150 10.78 4.49 -2.05
CA SER A 150 10.88 5.12 -3.38
C SER A 150 10.44 4.21 -4.52
N THR A 151 10.65 2.90 -4.41
CA THR A 151 10.19 1.95 -5.43
C THR A 151 8.67 1.81 -5.42
N ILE A 152 8.06 1.69 -4.23
CA ILE A 152 6.59 1.67 -4.08
C ILE A 152 5.98 2.98 -4.59
N GLU A 153 6.56 4.13 -4.24
CA GLU A 153 6.13 5.43 -4.77
C GLU A 153 6.20 5.46 -6.30
N ALA A 154 7.31 4.99 -6.89
CA ALA A 154 7.48 4.96 -8.34
C ALA A 154 6.44 4.06 -9.05
N PHE A 155 6.03 2.94 -8.43
CA PHE A 155 4.96 2.08 -8.94
C PHE A 155 3.60 2.79 -8.98
N ILE A 156 3.35 3.72 -8.06
CA ILE A 156 2.11 4.51 -8.00
C ILE A 156 2.20 5.73 -8.93
N LYS A 157 3.34 6.42 -8.94
CA LYS A 157 3.55 7.71 -9.62
C LYS A 157 3.77 7.58 -11.13
N THR A 158 4.28 6.45 -11.59
CA THR A 158 4.66 6.28 -13.00
C THR A 158 3.78 5.25 -13.72
N ASN A 159 3.87 5.21 -15.05
CA ASN A 159 3.19 4.19 -15.86
C ASN A 159 4.07 2.95 -16.15
N VAL A 160 5.14 2.72 -15.38
CA VAL A 160 6.07 1.61 -15.62
C VAL A 160 5.36 0.26 -15.57
N LEU A 161 4.45 0.06 -14.61
CA LEU A 161 3.70 -1.18 -14.46
C LEU A 161 2.71 -1.41 -15.61
N ILE A 162 2.04 -0.35 -16.07
CA ILE A 162 1.14 -0.40 -17.23
C ILE A 162 1.92 -0.76 -18.50
N LYS A 163 3.06 -0.09 -18.73
CA LYS A 163 3.88 -0.29 -19.93
C LYS A 163 4.47 -1.70 -20.05
N ASN A 164 4.70 -2.36 -18.92
CA ASN A 164 5.32 -3.68 -18.87
C ASN A 164 4.31 -4.81 -18.54
N ASP A 165 3.02 -4.49 -18.48
CA ASP A 165 1.95 -5.45 -18.12
C ASP A 165 2.19 -6.19 -16.80
N ILE A 166 2.69 -5.46 -15.79
CA ILE A 166 2.96 -5.99 -14.45
C ILE A 166 1.83 -5.54 -13.53
N SER A 167 1.24 -6.45 -12.76
CA SER A 167 0.28 -6.08 -11.71
C SER A 167 1.00 -5.43 -10.53
N TYR A 168 0.31 -4.58 -9.77
CA TYR A 168 0.90 -3.95 -8.59
C TYR A 168 1.42 -4.98 -7.57
N THR A 169 0.65 -6.03 -7.32
CA THR A 169 1.04 -7.11 -6.39
C THR A 169 2.27 -7.88 -6.86
N ASN A 170 2.37 -8.18 -8.16
CA ASN A 170 3.55 -8.86 -8.71
C ASN A 170 4.78 -7.96 -8.65
N ALA A 171 4.63 -6.66 -8.86
CA ALA A 171 5.72 -5.71 -8.75
C ALA A 171 6.27 -5.62 -7.31
N LEU A 172 5.39 -5.62 -6.31
CA LEU A 172 5.79 -5.68 -4.90
C LEU A 172 6.52 -6.97 -4.56
N GLU A 173 6.00 -8.12 -5.03
CA GLU A 173 6.61 -9.43 -4.82
C GLU A 173 8.01 -9.51 -5.45
N GLU A 174 8.16 -9.03 -6.68
CA GLU A 174 9.44 -9.01 -7.38
C GLU A 174 10.44 -8.09 -6.68
N MET A 175 10.02 -6.88 -6.31
CA MET A 175 10.83 -5.92 -5.56
C MET A 175 11.36 -6.54 -4.26
N ILE A 176 10.48 -7.13 -3.45
CA ILE A 176 10.91 -7.70 -2.16
C ILE A 176 11.79 -8.94 -2.36
N CYS A 177 11.57 -9.72 -3.42
CA CYS A 177 12.43 -10.86 -3.76
C CYS A 177 13.86 -10.39 -4.05
N ILE A 178 14.01 -9.45 -4.98
CA ILE A 178 15.32 -8.88 -5.37
C ILE A 178 16.05 -8.31 -4.14
N ILE A 179 15.32 -7.56 -3.30
CA ILE A 179 15.89 -6.92 -2.11
C ILE A 179 16.33 -7.98 -1.08
N LEU A 180 15.45 -8.90 -0.70
CA LEU A 180 15.75 -9.89 0.35
C LEU A 180 16.86 -10.86 -0.09
N ASP A 181 16.86 -11.30 -1.36
CA ASP A 181 17.90 -12.16 -1.88
C ASP A 181 19.26 -11.45 -1.94
N GLY A 182 19.27 -10.14 -2.21
CA GLY A 182 20.49 -9.31 -2.23
C GLY A 182 21.09 -8.99 -0.85
N ILE A 183 20.30 -9.13 0.23
CA ILE A 183 20.76 -8.86 1.61
C ILE A 183 20.87 -10.12 2.47
N ARG A 184 20.39 -11.28 1.99
CA ARG A 184 20.50 -12.55 2.71
C ARG A 184 21.97 -12.94 2.89
N VAL A 185 22.32 -13.48 4.06
CA VAL A 185 23.62 -14.12 4.25
C VAL A 185 23.65 -15.37 3.37
N LYS A 186 24.58 -15.40 2.42
CA LYS A 186 24.81 -16.61 1.63
C LYS A 186 25.38 -17.67 2.57
N SER A 187 24.70 -18.80 2.69
CA SER A 187 25.32 -20.00 3.26
C SER A 187 26.58 -20.25 2.44
N SER A 188 27.75 -20.13 3.07
CA SER A 188 29.00 -20.57 2.47
C SER A 188 28.78 -22.00 1.98
N GLU A 189 28.91 -22.23 0.66
CA GLU A 189 29.18 -23.58 0.17
C GLU A 189 30.37 -24.09 0.99
N THR A 190 30.11 -25.12 1.79
CA THR A 190 31.12 -25.78 2.62
C THR A 190 32.04 -26.60 1.71
#